data_AF-M1UUC4-F1
#
_entry.id   AF-M1UUC4-F1
#
_cell.length_a   1.000
_cell.length_b   1.000
_cell.length_c   1.000
_cell.angle_alpha   90.00
_cell.angle_beta   90.00
_cell.angle_gamma   90.00
#
_symmetry.space_group_name_H-M   'P 1'
#
loop_
_entity.id
_entity.type
_entity.pdbx_description
1 polymer ?
#
loop_
_entity_poly.entity_id
_entity_poly.type
_entity_poly.pdbx_seq_one_letter_code
_entity_poly.pdbx_strand_id
1 'polypeptide(L)' 'MAKIREDFEGVVHVHAKSGTVVLRAGEVIPRGVKVGAHLIHSEQAAEASGEADPNLVGEANDEDVNTAK' A
#
# COMPACT_ATOMS: atom_id res chain seq x y z
N MET A 1 13.98 4.63 8.24
CA MET A 1 13.31 3.31 8.41
C MET A 1 11.82 3.58 8.34
N ALA A 2 11.08 2.88 7.49
CA ALA A 2 9.64 3.11 7.36
C ALA A 2 8.88 2.54 8.58
N LYS A 3 7.82 3.22 9.01
CA LYS A 3 6.92 2.76 10.07
C LYS A 3 5.47 2.71 9.60
N ILE A 4 4.67 1.83 10.21
CA ILE A 4 3.22 1.83 10.03
C ILE A 4 2.64 3.12 10.61
N ARG A 5 1.63 3.67 9.95
CA ARG A 5 0.92 4.88 10.41
C ARG A 5 0.47 4.72 11.86
N GLU A 6 0.65 5.77 12.65
CA GLU A 6 0.34 5.75 14.09
C GLU A 6 -1.17 5.76 14.35
N ASP A 7 -1.94 6.22 13.37
CA ASP A 7 -3.40 6.24 13.37
C ASP A 7 -4.03 4.96 12.80
N PHE A 8 -3.24 3.91 12.54
CA PHE A 8 -3.76 2.67 11.98
C PHE A 8 -4.48 1.83 13.04
N GLU A 9 -5.77 1.54 12.83
CA GLU A 9 -6.52 0.65 13.71
C GLU A 9 -6.41 -0.80 13.24
N GLY A 10 -5.89 -1.69 14.10
CA GLY A 10 -5.77 -3.12 13.84
C GLY A 10 -4.33 -3.61 13.65
N VAL A 11 -4.17 -4.73 12.93
CA VAL A 11 -2.88 -5.38 12.69
C VAL A 11 -2.68 -5.70 11.21
N VAL A 12 -1.44 -5.56 10.73
CA VAL A 12 -1.05 -5.89 9.36
C VAL A 12 -0.29 -7.21 9.38
N HIS A 13 -0.76 -8.19 8.62
CA HIS A 13 -0.03 -9.44 8.39
C HIS A 13 0.78 -9.31 7.11
N VAL A 14 2.11 -9.36 7.22
CA VAL A 14 3.02 -9.26 6.07
C VAL A 14 3.76 -10.56 5.86
N HIS A 15 3.76 -11.05 4.62
CA HIS A 15 4.51 -12.25 4.25
C HIS A 15 5.94 -11.87 3.88
N ALA A 16 6.88 -12.31 4.71
CA ALA A 16 8.31 -12.21 4.45
C ALA A 16 8.87 -13.59 4.04
N LYS A 17 10.10 -13.61 3.51
CA LYS A 17 10.80 -14.85 3.12
C LYS A 17 10.98 -15.83 4.29
N SER A 18 11.02 -15.31 5.53
CA SER A 18 11.18 -16.08 6.76
C SER A 18 9.85 -16.47 7.42
N GLY A 19 8.71 -16.06 6.88
CA GLY A 19 7.38 -16.31 7.43
C GLY A 19 6.50 -15.06 7.51
N THR A 20 5.38 -15.17 8.21
CA THR A 20 4.42 -14.06 8.38
C THR A 20 4.80 -13.23 9.60
N VAL A 21 4.90 -11.91 9.43
CA VAL A 21 5.16 -10.92 10.48
C VAL A 21 3.90 -10.12 10.72
N VAL A 22 3.56 -9.88 11.98
CA VAL A 22 2.41 -9.05 12.36
C VAL A 22 2.92 -7.70 12.83
N LEU A 23 2.52 -6.62 12.14
CA LEU A 23 2.90 -5.25 12.46
C LEU A 23 1.70 -4.45 12.98
N ARG A 24 1.96 -3.51 13.88
CA ARG A 24 0.95 -2.62 14.48
C ARG A 24 1.24 -1.15 14.18
N ALA A 25 0.31 -0.27 14.52
CA ALA A 25 0.50 1.17 14.43
C ALA A 25 1.78 1.63 15.14
N GLY A 26 2.55 2.49 14.47
CA GLY A 26 3.83 3.00 14.98
C GLY A 26 4.99 2.00 14.93
N GLU A 27 4.75 0.75 14.54
CA GLU A 27 5.80 -0.27 14.49
C GLU A 27 6.69 -0.11 13.26
N VAL A 28 7.97 -0.46 13.42
CA VAL A 28 8.98 -0.34 12.36
C VAL A 28 8.87 -1.51 11.39
N ILE A 29 8.87 -1.19 10.10
CA ILE A 29 8.80 -2.20 9.04
C ILE A 29 10.19 -2.85 8.91
N PRO A 30 10.30 -4.19 9.01
CA PRO A 30 11.55 -4.89 8.85
C PRO A 30 12.14 -4.68 7.45
N ARG A 31 13.47 -4.67 7.32
CA ARG A 31 14.12 -4.57 6.01
C ARG A 31 13.72 -5.76 5.12
N GLY A 32 13.38 -5.47 3.86
CA GLY A 32 12.97 -6.48 2.88
C GLY A 32 11.48 -6.84 2.92
N VAL A 33 10.69 -6.17 3.76
CA VAL A 33 9.24 -6.34 3.85
C VAL A 33 8.55 -5.25 3.02
N LYS A 34 7.76 -5.65 2.03
CA LYS A 34 6.95 -4.73 1.21
C LYS A 34 5.57 -4.55 1.85
N VAL A 35 5.18 -3.31 2.10
CA VAL A 35 3.85 -2.94 2.57
C VAL A 35 3.27 -1.89 1.62
N GLY A 36 1.94 -1.86 1.50
CA GLY A 36 1.28 -0.88 0.66
C GLY A 36 1.50 0.55 1.16
N ALA A 37 1.64 1.51 0.23
CA ALA A 37 1.89 2.91 0.55
C ALA A 37 0.80 3.53 1.48
N HIS A 38 -0.41 2.99 1.46
CA HIS A 38 -1.53 3.43 2.32
C HIS A 38 -1.34 3.06 3.80
N LEU A 39 -0.50 2.08 4.12
CA LEU A 39 -0.19 1.64 5.49
C LEU A 39 0.95 2.43 6.15
N ILE A 40 1.71 3.17 5.34
CA ILE A 40 2.86 3.96 5.77
C ILE A 40 2.57 5.45 5.60
N HIS A 41 3.23 6.30 6.40
CA HIS A 41 3.12 7.74 6.20
C HIS A 41 3.66 8.10 4.80
N SER A 42 2.92 8.93 4.06
CA SER A 42 3.22 9.28 2.67
C SER A 42 4.63 9.86 2.46
N GLU A 43 5.21 10.50 3.48
CA GLU A 43 6.58 11.02 3.44
C GLU A 43 7.66 9.91 3.38
N GLN A 44 7.33 8.67 3.73
CA GLN A 44 8.22 7.51 3.71
C GLN A 44 7.90 6.51 2.58
N ALA A 45 6.85 6.76 1.80
CA ALA A 45 6.39 5.85 0.76
C ALA A 45 7.36 5.75 -0.44
N ALA A 46 8.19 6.77 -0.66
CA ALA A 46 9.15 6.81 -1.76
C ALA A 46 10.26 5.75 -1.68
N GLU A 47 10.56 5.23 -0.47
CA GLU A 47 11.71 4.33 -0.24
C GLU A 47 11.28 2.86 -0.07
N ALA A 48 10.00 2.58 0.18
CA ALA A 48 9.47 1.24 0.41
C ALA A 48 8.96 0.55 -0.86
N SER A 49 8.79 1.31 -1.94
CA SER A 49 8.23 0.82 -3.20
C SER A 49 9.34 0.43 -4.19
N GLY A 50 10.02 -0.68 -3.89
CA GLY A 50 10.77 -1.39 -4.93
C GLY A 50 9.78 -2.01 -5.91
N GLU A 51 9.62 -1.37 -7.07
CA GLU A 51 8.90 -1.84 -8.26
C GLU A 51 7.40 -2.06 -8.08
N ALA A 52 6.62 -1.02 -8.43
CA ALA A 52 5.29 -1.21 -8.98
C ALA A 52 5.42 -1.02 -10.51
N ASP A 53 5.32 -2.11 -11.26
CA ASP A 53 5.08 -2.11 -12.70
C ASP A 53 3.95 -1.10 -13.04
N PRO A 54 4.16 -0.12 -13.93
CA PRO A 54 3.13 0.82 -14.35
C PRO A 54 2.07 0.23 -15.31
N ASN A 55 1.86 -1.09 -15.34
CA ASN A 55 0.97 -1.75 -16.30
C ASN A 55 -0.37 -2.24 -15.71
N LEU A 56 -0.91 -1.52 -14.74
CA LEU A 56 -2.29 -1.68 -14.26
C LEU A 56 -2.93 -0.30 -14.07
N VAL A 57 -3.07 0.47 -15.17
CA VAL A 57 -4.11 1.50 -15.24
C VAL A 57 -5.43 0.78 -15.51
N GLY A 58 -6.26 0.78 -14.48
CA GLY A 58 -7.57 0.14 -14.46
C GLY A 58 -8.56 0.73 -15.45
N GLU A 59 -9.49 -0.15 -15.80
CA GLU A 59 -10.79 0.12 -16.39
C GLU A 59 -11.61 1.17 -15.61
N ALA A 60 -12.60 1.69 -16.35
CA ALA A 60 -13.81 2.41 -15.94
C ALA A 60 -13.69 3.92 -15.68
N ASN A 61 -14.09 4.70 -16.68
CA ASN A 61 -15.06 5.77 -16.45
C ASN A 61 -16.32 5.44 -17.28
N ASP A 62 -17.35 5.03 -16.56
CA ASP A 62 -18.75 5.09 -16.93
C ASP A 62 -19.20 6.54 -16.70
N GLU A 63 -19.77 7.24 -17.69
CA GLU A 63 -20.92 8.14 -17.49
C GLU A 63 -21.36 8.84 -18.80
N ASP A 64 -22.66 8.66 -19.07
CA ASP A 64 -23.64 9.62 -19.60
C ASP A 64 -23.86 9.84 -21.11
N VAL A 65 -24.90 9.15 -21.60
CA VAL A 65 -26.08 9.63 -22.33
C VAL A 65 -25.92 10.78 -23.33
N ASN A 66 -26.16 10.50 -24.62
CA ASN A 66 -27.10 11.34 -25.38
C ASN A 66 -27.83 10.59 -26.50
N THR A 67 -29.14 10.41 -26.28
CA THR A 67 -30.15 10.15 -27.31
C THR A 67 -30.36 11.39 -28.17
N ALA A 68 -30.15 11.29 -29.49
CA ALA A 68 -30.81 12.08 -30.55
C ALA A 68 -30.04 11.81 -31.86
N LYS A 69 -30.61 11.57 -33.04
CA LYS A 69 -31.97 11.60 -33.58
C LYS A 69 -31.89 10.87 -34.93
#